data_AF-T0V2K3-F1
#
_entry.id   AF-T0V2K3-F1
#
_cell.length_a   1.000
_cell.length_b   1.000
_cell.length_c   1.000
_cell.angle_alpha   90.00
_cell.angle_beta   90.00
_cell.angle_gamma   90.00
#
_symmetry.space_group_name_H-M   'P 1'
#
loop_
_entity.id
_entity.type
_entity.pdbx_description
1 polymer ?
#
loop_
_entity_poly.entity_id
_entity_poly.type
_entity_poly.pdbx_seq_one_letter_code
_entity_poly.pdbx_strand_id
1 'polypeptide(L)'
;MKKKRIFGLAGLAAIVLAAGAGIYYTTSQHSSKDNGDMKVVTSFYPVYEFTKQVVGDEGEVSYLIPAGSEAHDFQPSTKNVADIEKADTFVYLNENMETWVPKVEKTINTKHTKVIKASKGMVLLPGIEEEEHEHGEEGHHHEYDPHLWLSPKRAQKLVETIRDGLIAQHPDKKAVFTTNAEKYLKNYKP
;
A
#
# COMPACT_ATOMS: atom_id res chain seq x y z
N MET A 1 21.82 -39.57 65.97
CA MET A 1 22.30 -38.20 65.64
C MET A 1 22.09 -37.95 64.15
N LYS A 2 21.45 -36.82 63.80
CA LYS A 2 20.93 -36.47 62.47
C LYS A 2 22.07 -36.03 61.53
N LYS A 3 22.11 -36.51 60.29
CA LYS A 3 22.80 -35.82 59.17
C LYS A 3 21.79 -35.57 58.05
N LYS A 4 21.48 -34.29 57.84
CA LYS A 4 20.51 -33.79 56.84
C LYS A 4 21.12 -33.90 55.44
N ARG A 5 20.34 -34.39 54.47
CA ARG A 5 20.66 -34.37 53.04
C ARG A 5 20.38 -32.97 52.49
N ILE A 6 21.41 -32.30 51.95
CA ILE A 6 21.28 -31.10 51.14
C ILE A 6 21.52 -31.54 49.69
N PHE A 7 20.46 -31.92 48.99
CA PHE A 7 20.44 -32.02 47.54
C PHE A 7 19.05 -31.58 47.10
N GLY A 8 18.95 -30.35 46.63
CA GLY A 8 17.67 -29.80 46.19
C GLY A 8 17.77 -28.29 46.11
N LEU A 9 18.43 -27.79 45.06
CA LEU A 9 18.24 -26.42 44.56
C LEU A 9 18.93 -26.14 43.21
N ALA A 10 19.80 -27.02 42.71
CA ALA A 10 20.44 -26.82 41.40
C ALA A 10 19.62 -27.29 40.18
N GLY A 11 18.57 -28.12 40.38
CA GLY A 11 17.80 -28.69 39.27
C GLY A 11 16.66 -27.83 38.72
N LEU A 12 16.23 -26.78 39.43
CA LEU A 12 15.04 -25.99 39.08
C LEU A 12 15.35 -24.70 38.30
N ALA A 13 16.60 -24.23 38.31
CA ALA A 13 16.99 -23.04 37.55
C ALA A 13 17.22 -23.30 36.05
N ALA A 14 17.50 -24.55 35.66
CA ALA A 14 17.78 -24.89 34.27
C ALA A 14 16.52 -25.09 33.40
N ILE A 15 15.36 -25.36 34.00
CA ILE A 15 14.11 -25.62 33.26
C ILE A 15 13.38 -24.31 32.90
N VAL A 16 13.55 -23.25 33.70
CA VAL A 16 12.92 -21.94 33.42
C VAL A 16 13.62 -21.20 32.27
N LEU A 17 14.93 -21.40 32.08
CA LEU A 17 15.68 -20.77 30.98
C LEU A 17 15.45 -21.43 29.61
N ALA A 18 15.09 -22.72 29.57
CA ALA A 18 14.75 -23.39 28.32
C ALA A 18 13.34 -23.04 27.80
N ALA A 19 12.40 -22.73 28.69
CA ALA A 19 11.04 -22.32 28.31
C ALA A 19 10.98 -20.85 27.80
N GLY A 20 11.83 -19.96 28.32
CA GLY A 20 11.88 -18.56 27.90
C GLY A 20 12.47 -18.35 26.49
N ALA A 21 13.47 -19.15 26.11
CA ALA A 21 14.06 -19.09 24.77
C ALA A 21 13.17 -19.77 23.71
N GLY A 22 12.40 -20.79 24.10
CA GLY A 22 11.46 -21.50 23.20
C GLY A 22 10.30 -20.63 22.74
N ILE A 23 9.80 -19.71 23.59
CA ILE A 23 8.67 -18.84 23.24
C ILE A 23 9.11 -17.66 22.36
N TYR A 24 10.37 -17.20 22.47
CA TYR A 24 10.88 -16.09 21.64
C TYR A 24 11.32 -16.51 20.24
N TYR A 25 11.64 -17.80 20.03
CA TYR A 25 12.10 -18.33 18.74
C TYR A 25 10.97 -18.86 17.83
N THR A 26 9.74 -19.02 18.33
CA THR A 26 8.62 -19.57 17.53
C THR A 26 7.85 -18.53 16.73
N THR A 27 8.12 -17.23 16.86
CA THR A 27 7.39 -16.17 16.13
C THR A 27 8.12 -15.55 14.94
N SER A 28 9.30 -16.05 14.54
CA SER A 28 10.06 -15.45 13.44
C SER A 28 10.35 -16.38 12.25
N GLN A 29 9.59 -17.47 12.10
CA GLN A 29 9.47 -18.12 10.80
C GLN A 29 8.14 -17.75 10.16
N HIS A 30 8.04 -16.50 9.70
CA HIS A 30 7.14 -16.19 8.60
C HIS A 30 7.83 -16.64 7.32
N SER A 31 7.72 -17.95 7.05
CA SER A 31 8.08 -18.51 5.75
C SER A 31 7.21 -17.80 4.72
N SER A 32 7.83 -16.97 3.88
CA SER A 32 7.23 -16.45 2.66
C SER A 32 6.84 -17.64 1.80
N LYS A 33 5.61 -18.08 1.98
CA LYS A 33 5.01 -19.18 1.28
C LYS A 33 4.57 -18.60 -0.04
N ASP A 34 5.30 -18.92 -1.10
CA ASP A 34 4.95 -18.63 -2.48
C ASP A 34 3.58 -19.26 -2.78
N ASN A 35 2.52 -18.49 -2.56
CA ASN A 35 1.12 -18.92 -2.51
C ASN A 35 0.29 -18.10 -3.50
N GLY A 36 0.82 -17.76 -4.68
CA GLY A 36 0.06 -16.95 -5.64
C GLY A 36 -0.37 -15.62 -5.01
N ASP A 37 0.60 -14.90 -4.47
CA ASP A 37 0.40 -13.68 -3.71
C ASP A 37 -0.37 -12.64 -4.55
N MET A 38 -1.31 -11.95 -3.90
CA MET A 38 -2.17 -10.92 -4.50
C MET A 38 -1.31 -9.90 -5.26
N LYS A 39 -1.63 -9.65 -6.53
CA LYS A 39 -0.89 -8.71 -7.37
C LYS A 39 -1.59 -7.38 -7.44
N VAL A 40 -0.91 -6.36 -6.91
CA VAL A 40 -1.38 -4.99 -6.92
C VAL A 40 -0.46 -4.13 -7.77
N VAL A 41 -1.01 -3.57 -8.84
CA VAL A 41 -0.34 -2.55 -9.64
C VAL A 41 -0.79 -1.19 -9.15
N THR A 42 0.15 -0.28 -8.96
CA THR A 42 -0.14 1.10 -8.60
C THR A 42 0.38 2.05 -9.67
N SER A 43 -0.12 3.28 -9.70
CA SER A 43 0.32 4.27 -10.67
C SER A 43 1.75 4.75 -10.41
N PHE A 44 1.96 5.53 -9.34
CA PHE A 44 3.24 6.18 -9.00
C PHE A 44 3.56 6.09 -7.50
N TYR A 45 4.72 6.61 -7.12
CA TYR A 45 5.35 6.32 -5.82
C TYR A 45 4.50 6.58 -4.56
N PRO A 46 3.78 7.71 -4.38
CA PRO A 46 2.94 7.91 -3.20
C PRO A 46 1.82 6.86 -3.09
N VAL A 47 1.18 6.51 -4.21
CA VAL A 47 0.13 5.49 -4.25
C VAL A 47 0.72 4.11 -3.96
N TYR A 48 1.89 3.82 -4.53
CA TYR A 48 2.67 2.62 -4.24
C TYR A 48 2.98 2.48 -2.75
N GLU A 49 3.56 3.51 -2.15
CA GLU A 49 3.99 3.49 -0.76
C GLU A 49 2.78 3.26 0.17
N PHE A 50 1.70 4.03 0.00
CA PHE A 50 0.50 3.86 0.81
C PHE A 50 -0.10 2.47 0.65
N THR A 51 -0.12 1.94 -0.58
CA THR A 51 -0.65 0.61 -0.85
C THR A 51 0.24 -0.48 -0.26
N LYS A 52 1.55 -0.39 -0.43
CA LYS A 52 2.52 -1.37 0.11
C LYS A 52 2.47 -1.41 1.63
N GLN A 53 2.29 -0.27 2.28
CA GLN A 53 2.16 -0.19 3.74
C GLN A 53 0.88 -0.84 4.26
N VAL A 54 -0.20 -0.85 3.49
CA VAL A 54 -1.44 -1.56 3.84
C VAL A 54 -1.32 -3.06 3.54
N VAL A 55 -0.82 -3.41 2.35
CA VAL A 55 -0.70 -4.80 1.87
C VAL A 55 0.31 -5.60 2.71
N GLY A 56 1.46 -5.02 3.04
CA GLY A 56 2.52 -5.73 3.77
C GLY A 56 3.03 -6.95 3.00
N ASP A 57 3.03 -8.10 3.66
CA ASP A 57 3.47 -9.40 3.12
C ASP A 57 2.33 -10.20 2.46
N GLU A 58 1.11 -9.65 2.41
CA GLU A 58 -0.08 -10.32 1.87
C GLU A 58 -0.16 -10.30 0.34
N GLY A 59 0.80 -9.66 -0.34
CA GLY A 59 0.76 -9.42 -1.77
C GLY A 59 2.01 -8.73 -2.33
N GLU A 60 2.19 -8.89 -3.64
CA GLU A 60 3.15 -8.14 -4.42
C GLU A 60 2.54 -6.79 -4.81
N VAL A 61 3.24 -5.70 -4.50
CA VAL A 61 2.85 -4.35 -4.92
C VAL A 61 3.93 -3.83 -5.85
N SER A 62 3.53 -3.34 -7.01
CA SER A 62 4.41 -2.72 -8.01
C SER A 62 3.85 -1.36 -8.41
N TYR A 63 4.64 -0.57 -9.15
CA TYR A 63 4.21 0.74 -9.63
C TYR A 63 4.69 0.99 -11.06
N LEU A 64 3.85 1.66 -11.84
CA LEU A 64 4.03 1.79 -13.29
C LEU A 64 5.02 2.89 -13.67
N ILE A 65 4.99 4.02 -12.93
CA ILE A 65 5.80 5.21 -13.20
C ILE A 65 7.08 5.15 -12.36
N PRO A 66 8.24 4.81 -12.94
CA PRO A 66 9.48 4.65 -12.19
C PRO A 66 9.94 5.94 -11.52
N ALA A 67 10.70 5.81 -10.44
CA ALA A 67 11.35 6.96 -9.80
C ALA A 67 12.21 7.75 -10.82
N GLY A 68 12.12 9.07 -10.77
CA GLY A 68 12.83 9.97 -11.69
C GLY A 68 12.10 10.22 -13.03
N SER A 69 10.95 9.59 -13.26
CA SER A 69 10.05 9.98 -14.37
C SER A 69 9.06 11.05 -13.89
N GLU A 70 8.72 11.98 -14.77
CA GLU A 70 7.63 12.92 -14.53
C GLU A 70 6.29 12.17 -14.61
N ALA A 71 5.46 12.30 -13.57
CA ALA A 71 4.22 11.56 -13.44
C ALA A 71 3.05 12.24 -14.17
N HIS A 72 3.09 13.57 -14.30
CA HIS A 72 2.07 14.34 -15.04
C HIS A 72 2.08 14.05 -16.55
N ASP A 73 3.27 13.82 -17.11
CA ASP A 73 3.45 13.56 -18.54
C ASP A 73 3.38 12.07 -18.91
N PHE A 74 3.16 11.20 -17.93
CA PHE A 74 3.19 9.77 -18.17
C PHE A 74 2.03 9.31 -19.04
N GLN A 75 2.36 8.57 -20.10
CA GLN A 75 1.40 7.82 -20.91
C GLN A 75 1.70 6.32 -20.83
N PRO A 76 0.71 5.47 -20.51
CA PRO A 76 0.94 4.04 -20.35
C PRO A 76 1.26 3.39 -21.70
N SER A 77 2.32 2.59 -21.73
CA SER A 77 2.60 1.70 -22.85
C SER A 77 1.58 0.55 -22.93
N THR A 78 1.52 -0.15 -24.06
CA THR A 78 0.72 -1.39 -24.19
C THR A 78 1.10 -2.44 -23.16
N LYS A 79 2.39 -2.52 -22.78
CA LYS A 79 2.85 -3.38 -21.70
C LYS A 79 2.25 -2.96 -20.36
N ASN A 80 2.23 -1.66 -20.04
CA ASN A 80 1.64 -1.17 -18.79
C ASN A 80 0.16 -1.53 -18.69
N VAL A 81 -0.61 -1.33 -19.78
CA VAL A 81 -2.03 -1.72 -19.81
C VAL A 81 -2.19 -3.23 -19.61
N ALA A 82 -1.33 -4.05 -20.23
CA ALA A 82 -1.34 -5.50 -20.02
C ALA A 82 -0.92 -5.91 -18.60
N ASP A 83 -0.03 -5.17 -17.94
CA ASP A 83 0.33 -5.41 -16.54
C ASP A 83 -0.86 -5.08 -15.62
N ILE A 84 -1.59 -4.00 -15.88
CA ILE A 84 -2.83 -3.64 -15.18
C ILE A 84 -3.88 -4.76 -15.36
N GLU A 85 -4.16 -5.19 -16.59
CA GLU A 85 -5.17 -6.22 -16.92
C GLU A 85 -4.88 -7.57 -16.23
N LYS A 86 -3.62 -7.88 -15.93
CA LYS A 86 -3.22 -9.13 -15.27
C LYS A 86 -3.19 -9.05 -13.75
N ALA A 87 -3.32 -7.85 -13.20
CA ALA A 87 -3.31 -7.63 -11.76
C ALA A 87 -4.69 -7.93 -11.16
N ASP A 88 -4.71 -8.34 -9.89
CA ASP A 88 -5.95 -8.46 -9.13
C ASP A 88 -6.52 -7.07 -8.80
N THR A 89 -5.63 -6.13 -8.51
CA THR A 89 -5.98 -4.76 -8.14
C THR A 89 -5.12 -3.74 -8.88
N PHE A 90 -5.76 -2.68 -9.38
CA PHE A 90 -5.10 -1.46 -9.83
C PHE A 90 -5.46 -0.30 -8.90
N VAL A 91 -4.45 0.40 -8.35
CA VAL A 91 -4.65 1.57 -7.49
C VAL A 91 -4.05 2.80 -8.15
N TYR A 92 -4.86 3.84 -8.30
CA TYR A 92 -4.42 5.15 -8.81
C TYR A 92 -4.91 6.26 -7.88
N LEU A 93 -4.36 7.46 -7.99
CA LEU A 93 -4.73 8.55 -7.11
C LEU A 93 -6.06 9.19 -7.51
N ASN A 94 -6.11 9.77 -8.70
CA ASN A 94 -7.24 10.54 -9.22
C ASN A 94 -7.10 10.76 -10.73
N GLU A 95 -8.21 10.85 -11.44
CA GLU A 95 -8.25 11.16 -12.88
C GLU A 95 -7.65 12.54 -13.24
N ASN A 96 -7.48 13.45 -12.27
CA ASN A 96 -6.75 14.71 -12.42
C ASN A 96 -5.23 14.57 -12.22
N MET A 97 -4.72 13.38 -11.87
CA MET A 97 -3.28 13.06 -11.88
C MET A 97 -3.01 12.07 -13.01
N GLU A 98 -3.65 10.90 -12.94
CA GLU A 98 -3.52 9.87 -13.95
C GLU A 98 -4.62 10.01 -15.01
N THR A 99 -4.52 11.08 -15.81
CA THR A 99 -5.51 11.46 -16.86
C THR A 99 -5.79 10.37 -17.90
N TRP A 100 -4.88 9.42 -18.03
CA TRP A 100 -4.99 8.25 -18.92
C TRP A 100 -5.88 7.13 -18.36
N VAL A 101 -6.13 7.09 -17.05
CA VAL A 101 -6.87 6.00 -16.38
C VAL A 101 -8.28 5.82 -16.93
N PRO A 102 -9.10 6.86 -17.16
CA PRO A 102 -10.44 6.70 -17.75
C PRO A 102 -10.45 6.01 -19.12
N LYS A 103 -9.37 6.12 -19.90
CA LYS A 103 -9.23 5.38 -21.17
C LYS A 103 -8.88 3.92 -20.90
N VAL A 104 -7.95 3.65 -19.98
CA VAL A 104 -7.55 2.29 -19.60
C VAL A 104 -8.72 1.51 -19.00
N GLU A 105 -9.49 2.08 -18.08
CA GLU A 105 -10.65 1.42 -17.45
C GLU A 105 -11.70 0.93 -18.47
N LYS A 106 -11.83 1.60 -19.62
CA LYS A 106 -12.73 1.19 -20.71
C LYS A 106 -12.20 0.01 -21.52
N THR A 107 -10.91 -0.27 -21.44
CA THR A 107 -10.23 -1.33 -22.20
C THR A 107 -10.01 -2.60 -21.40
N ILE A 108 -9.84 -2.47 -20.08
CA ILE A 108 -9.54 -3.61 -19.20
C ILE A 108 -10.81 -4.30 -18.68
N ASN A 109 -10.68 -5.58 -18.31
CA ASN A 109 -11.76 -6.33 -17.67
C ASN A 109 -11.85 -6.00 -16.17
N THR A 110 -12.62 -4.96 -15.85
CA THR A 110 -12.84 -4.52 -14.46
C THR A 110 -13.60 -5.51 -13.56
N LYS A 111 -14.10 -6.63 -14.12
CA LYS A 111 -14.59 -7.74 -13.31
C LYS A 111 -13.46 -8.55 -12.72
N HIS A 112 -12.36 -8.70 -13.46
CA HIS A 112 -11.13 -9.36 -13.02
C HIS A 112 -10.28 -8.39 -12.20
N THR A 113 -9.76 -7.34 -12.84
CA THR A 113 -8.93 -6.32 -12.17
C THR A 113 -9.82 -5.29 -11.49
N LYS A 114 -9.76 -5.22 -10.16
CA LYS A 114 -10.51 -4.21 -9.42
C LYS A 114 -9.74 -2.90 -9.37
N VAL A 115 -10.42 -1.80 -9.64
CA VAL A 115 -9.79 -0.48 -9.60
C VAL A 115 -10.15 0.25 -8.32
N ILE A 116 -9.14 0.79 -7.64
CA ILE A 116 -9.27 1.65 -6.45
C ILE A 116 -8.77 3.05 -6.81
N LYS A 117 -9.68 4.04 -6.76
CA LYS A 117 -9.31 5.46 -6.69
C LYS A 117 -8.98 5.84 -5.26
N ALA A 118 -7.71 6.11 -4.96
CA ALA A 118 -7.25 6.41 -3.60
C ALA A 118 -7.89 7.70 -3.04
N SER A 119 -8.24 8.66 -3.89
CA SER A 119 -8.91 9.90 -3.50
C SER A 119 -10.44 9.83 -3.47
N LYS A 120 -11.03 8.63 -3.58
CA LYS A 120 -12.50 8.47 -3.63
C LYS A 120 -13.17 9.14 -2.43
N GLY A 121 -14.13 10.04 -2.70
CA GLY A 121 -14.88 10.77 -1.68
C GLY A 121 -14.15 11.99 -1.11
N MET A 122 -12.96 12.34 -1.61
CA MET A 122 -12.25 13.56 -1.24
C MET A 122 -12.59 14.71 -2.19
N VAL A 123 -12.76 15.91 -1.64
CA VAL A 123 -12.94 17.14 -2.42
C VAL A 123 -11.58 17.69 -2.82
N LEU A 124 -11.35 17.92 -4.12
CA LEU A 124 -10.17 18.59 -4.64
C LEU A 124 -10.46 20.09 -4.80
N LEU A 125 -9.41 20.90 -4.72
CA LEU A 125 -9.48 22.32 -5.04
C LEU A 125 -9.26 22.51 -6.56
N PRO A 126 -9.74 23.61 -7.17
CA PRO A 126 -9.36 23.94 -8.53
C PRO A 126 -7.84 24.03 -8.69
N GLY A 127 -7.34 23.64 -9.85
CA GLY A 127 -5.94 23.94 -10.21
C GLY A 127 -5.71 25.44 -10.26
N ILE A 128 -4.54 25.90 -9.82
CA ILE A 128 -4.10 27.27 -10.06
C ILE A 128 -3.32 27.22 -11.37
N GLU A 129 -3.79 27.91 -12.41
CA GLU A 129 -2.98 28.16 -13.60
C GLU A 129 -1.79 29.00 -13.15
N GLU A 130 -0.58 28.44 -13.16
CA GLU A 130 0.61 29.27 -13.06
C GLU A 130 0.66 30.10 -14.35
N GLU A 131 0.64 31.44 -14.22
CA GLU A 131 0.80 32.36 -15.35
C GLU A 131 2.22 32.28 -15.91
N GLU A 132 2.57 31.16 -16.56
CA GLU A 132 3.73 31.08 -17.42
C GLU A 132 3.29 31.34 -18.86
N HIS A 133 3.57 32.56 -19.31
CA HIS A 133 3.52 32.96 -20.70
C HIS A 133 4.60 32.23 -21.51
N GLU A 134 4.39 30.98 -21.90
CA GLU A 134 5.12 30.37 -23.01
C GLU A 134 4.16 29.73 -24.01
N HIS A 135 4.18 30.25 -25.23
CA HIS A 135 3.49 29.69 -26.38
C HIS A 135 4.21 28.41 -26.83
N GLY A 136 3.69 27.24 -26.47
CA GLY A 136 4.16 25.97 -27.05
C GLY A 136 3.56 24.72 -26.43
N GLU A 137 2.80 23.99 -27.25
CA GLU A 137 2.40 22.58 -27.08
C GLU A 137 1.37 22.26 -25.97
N GLU A 138 0.52 21.27 -26.25
CA GLU A 138 -0.65 20.89 -25.45
C GLU A 138 -0.29 20.38 -24.05
N GLY A 139 -0.14 21.28 -23.08
CA GLY A 139 -0.01 20.93 -21.68
C GLY A 139 -1.21 20.10 -21.20
N HIS A 140 -0.95 19.02 -20.46
CA HIS A 140 -1.97 18.18 -19.85
C HIS A 140 -2.73 18.97 -18.76
N HIS A 141 -3.70 19.80 -19.15
CA HIS A 141 -4.48 20.60 -18.22
C HIS A 141 -5.47 19.72 -17.44
N HIS A 142 -5.56 19.89 -16.13
CA HIS A 142 -6.53 19.22 -15.27
C HIS A 142 -7.36 20.27 -14.54
N GLU A 143 -8.65 19.99 -14.30
CA GLU A 143 -9.57 20.96 -13.69
C GLU A 143 -9.28 21.17 -12.19
N TYR A 144 -8.72 20.15 -11.53
CA TYR A 144 -8.51 20.15 -10.08
C TYR A 144 -7.08 19.79 -9.69
N ASP A 145 -6.59 20.37 -8.60
CA ASP A 145 -5.29 20.07 -8.00
C ASP A 145 -5.26 18.64 -7.41
N PRO A 146 -4.45 17.73 -7.96
CA PRO A 146 -4.39 16.36 -7.50
C PRO A 146 -3.45 16.13 -6.31
N HIS A 147 -2.67 17.12 -5.83
CA HIS A 147 -1.51 16.94 -4.94
C HIS A 147 -1.86 16.64 -3.47
N LEU A 148 -2.89 15.81 -3.24
CA LEU A 148 -3.45 15.50 -1.93
C LEU A 148 -2.45 14.85 -0.97
N TRP A 149 -1.46 14.12 -1.50
CA TRP A 149 -0.45 13.42 -0.69
C TRP A 149 0.50 14.38 0.03
N LEU A 150 0.63 15.62 -0.44
CA LEU A 150 1.48 16.65 0.19
C LEU A 150 0.92 17.17 1.52
N SER A 151 -0.37 16.92 1.79
CA SER A 151 -0.97 17.24 3.09
C SER A 151 -0.99 15.98 3.98
N PRO A 152 -0.27 15.95 5.12
CA PRO A 152 -0.25 14.77 6.01
C PRO A 152 -1.65 14.27 6.39
N LYS A 153 -2.57 15.19 6.71
CA LYS A 153 -3.97 14.85 7.05
C LYS A 153 -4.72 14.21 5.89
N ARG A 154 -4.47 14.66 4.66
CA ARG A 154 -5.12 14.10 3.45
C ARG A 154 -4.46 12.79 3.04
N ALA A 155 -3.15 12.64 3.19
CA ALA A 155 -2.44 11.38 3.00
C ALA A 155 -2.98 10.28 3.92
N GLN A 156 -3.29 10.58 5.19
CA GLN A 156 -3.98 9.64 6.08
C GLN A 156 -5.30 9.13 5.47
N LYS A 157 -6.09 10.01 4.83
CA LYS A 157 -7.35 9.63 4.16
C LYS A 157 -7.14 8.82 2.89
N LEU A 158 -6.06 9.05 2.15
CA LEU A 158 -5.66 8.20 1.03
C LEU A 158 -5.37 6.77 1.52
N VAL A 159 -4.60 6.62 2.61
CA VAL A 159 -4.28 5.31 3.22
C VAL A 159 -5.56 4.60 3.69
N GLU A 160 -6.46 5.29 4.38
CA GLU A 160 -7.75 4.73 4.82
C GLU A 160 -8.59 4.24 3.62
N THR A 161 -8.67 5.04 2.55
CA THR A 161 -9.45 4.70 1.35
C THR A 161 -8.88 3.49 0.62
N ILE A 162 -7.54 3.41 0.51
CA ILE A 162 -6.84 2.25 -0.07
C ILE A 162 -7.11 1.00 0.77
N ARG A 163 -7.00 1.10 2.10
CA ARG A 163 -7.34 0.02 3.03
C ARG A 163 -8.76 -0.48 2.81
N ASP A 164 -9.73 0.41 2.80
CA ASP A 164 -11.14 0.02 2.68
C ASP A 164 -11.44 -0.61 1.30
N GLY A 165 -10.81 -0.09 0.25
CA GLY A 165 -10.87 -0.67 -1.09
C GLY A 165 -10.29 -2.09 -1.16
N LEU A 166 -9.15 -2.33 -0.51
CA LEU A 166 -8.53 -3.66 -0.43
C LEU A 166 -9.35 -4.63 0.43
N ILE A 167 -9.91 -4.18 1.56
CA ILE A 167 -10.79 -4.98 2.42
C ILE A 167 -12.06 -5.41 1.68
N ALA A 168 -12.63 -4.53 0.85
CA ALA A 168 -13.81 -4.87 0.05
C ALA A 168 -13.55 -6.00 -0.94
N GLN A 169 -12.30 -6.16 -1.40
CA GLN A 169 -11.88 -7.20 -2.34
C GLN A 169 -11.43 -8.49 -1.61
N HIS A 170 -10.78 -8.34 -0.46
CA HIS A 170 -10.25 -9.44 0.35
C HIS A 170 -10.75 -9.34 1.81
N PRO A 171 -12.03 -9.66 2.08
CA PRO A 171 -12.59 -9.57 3.42
C PRO A 171 -11.88 -10.47 4.44
N ASP A 172 -11.28 -11.57 3.98
CA ASP A 172 -10.46 -12.51 4.76
C ASP A 172 -9.19 -11.85 5.31
N LYS A 173 -8.63 -10.87 4.60
CA LYS A 173 -7.41 -10.12 4.98
C LYS A 173 -7.68 -8.86 5.81
N LYS A 174 -8.95 -8.62 6.18
CA LYS A 174 -9.39 -7.38 6.85
C LYS A 174 -8.56 -7.02 8.08
N ALA A 175 -8.29 -7.99 8.96
CA ALA A 175 -7.57 -7.74 10.20
C ALA A 175 -6.12 -7.28 9.94
N VAL A 176 -5.46 -7.88 8.94
CA VAL A 176 -4.08 -7.55 8.56
C VAL A 176 -4.02 -6.16 7.94
N PHE A 177 -4.85 -5.87 6.93
CA PHE A 177 -4.88 -4.55 6.30
C PHE A 177 -5.22 -3.43 7.28
N THR A 178 -6.13 -3.67 8.22
CA THR A 178 -6.47 -2.70 9.27
C THR A 178 -5.27 -2.44 10.19
N THR A 179 -4.64 -3.50 10.68
CA THR A 179 -3.48 -3.40 11.59
C THR A 179 -2.31 -2.69 10.91
N ASN A 180 -2.03 -3.02 9.66
CA ASN A 180 -0.96 -2.43 8.87
C ASN A 180 -1.19 -0.94 8.61
N ALA A 181 -2.40 -0.57 8.19
CA ALA A 181 -2.78 0.83 8.02
C ALA A 181 -2.64 1.62 9.32
N GLU A 182 -3.16 1.10 10.44
CA GLU A 182 -3.03 1.76 11.76
C GLU A 182 -1.58 1.92 12.20
N LYS A 183 -0.72 0.94 11.91
CA LYS A 183 0.71 1.02 12.18
C LYS A 183 1.36 2.15 11.37
N TYR A 184 1.06 2.25 10.08
CA TYR A 184 1.62 3.30 9.22
C TYR A 184 1.11 4.70 9.59
N LEU A 185 -0.19 4.81 9.91
CA LEU A 185 -0.83 6.08 10.29
C LEU A 185 -0.26 6.69 11.58
N LYS A 186 0.37 5.88 12.46
CA LYS A 186 1.11 6.39 13.63
C LYS A 186 2.32 7.24 13.29
N ASN A 187 2.80 7.23 12.05
CA ASN A 187 3.89 8.11 11.60
C ASN A 187 3.41 9.54 11.32
N TYR A 188 2.10 9.73 11.11
CA TYR A 188 1.48 11.02 10.80
C TYR A 188 1.00 11.75 12.08
N LYS A 189 1.69 11.56 13.21
CA LYS A 189 1.35 12.24 14.47
C LYS A 189 1.35 13.76 14.25
N PRO A 190 0.38 14.48 14.84
CA PRO A 190 0.37 15.95 14.82
C PRO A 190 1.60 16.54 15.52
#